data_AF-A0AAD1YTE4-F1
#
_entry.id   AF-A0AAD1YTE4-F1
#
_cell.length_a   1.000
_cell.length_b   1.000
_cell.length_c   1.000
_cell.angle_alpha   90.00
_cell.angle_beta   90.00
_cell.angle_gamma   90.00
#
_symmetry.space_group_name_H-M   'P 1'
#
loop_
_entity.id
_entity.type
_entity.pdbx_description
1 polymer ?
#
loop_
_entity_poly.entity_id
_entity_poly.type
_entity_poly.pdbx_seq_one_letter_code
_entity_poly.pdbx_strand_id
1 'polypeptide(L)'
;MDIQIHASAAPFSTKNMSIQDTRRSVKYHPSIWGDYFLAYSSNDILAHEEQEHQRLKEEVKKLLVAAPDDSLYKLDLIDAIQRLGVGYHFEKEIEKSLKYMYETYHESPNKQNNDLRTVALRFRLLRQRGYCVSCDVFNKFKDSQGKFEDSLISDVPGLLSLYEAAHFGVHGEEILEEALKFSATRLGSSIHQASNSLSRQVSEALEMPIHKTLTRLGVKKFLSIYQISAWFASEDINQECLHSTAVPMAVLLRVVNLARVINLLCKDTDGYSNSKTKLKDFITSIIIQPVIISK
;
A
#
# COMPACT_ATOMS: atom_id res chain seq x y z
N MET A 1 -62.18 12.51 26.74
CA MET A 1 -62.05 12.98 25.34
C MET A 1 -61.46 11.81 24.59
N ASP A 2 -62.30 10.95 24.05
CA ASP A 2 -61.89 9.84 23.19
C ASP A 2 -62.85 9.84 22.01
N ILE A 3 -62.37 10.38 20.89
CA ILE A 3 -63.11 10.36 19.63
C ILE A 3 -62.83 9.00 19.00
N GLN A 4 -63.76 8.08 19.22
CA GLN A 4 -63.78 6.77 18.60
C GLN A 4 -64.29 6.94 17.16
N ILE A 5 -63.37 6.94 16.19
CA ILE A 5 -63.72 7.01 14.78
C ILE A 5 -64.16 5.61 14.32
N HIS A 6 -65.46 5.47 14.12
CA HIS A 6 -66.09 4.35 13.44
C HIS A 6 -65.61 4.26 11.98
N ALA A 7 -64.96 3.16 11.61
CA ALA A 7 -64.79 2.80 10.22
C ALA A 7 -66.11 2.23 9.69
N SER A 8 -66.71 2.94 8.73
CA SER A 8 -67.91 2.51 8.00
C SER A 8 -67.59 1.30 7.13
N ALA A 9 -68.34 0.21 7.29
CA ALA A 9 -68.28 -0.94 6.41
C ALA A 9 -69.00 -0.60 5.08
N ALA A 10 -68.23 -0.44 4.01
CA ALA A 10 -68.75 -0.46 2.65
C ALA A 10 -68.92 -1.91 2.16
N PRO A 11 -69.94 -2.20 1.34
CA PRO A 11 -70.43 -3.57 1.14
C PRO A 11 -69.48 -4.42 0.31
N PHE A 12 -69.35 -5.69 0.71
CA PHE A 12 -68.63 -6.74 0.00
C PHE A 12 -69.16 -6.88 -1.43
N SER A 13 -68.40 -6.37 -2.40
CA SER A 13 -68.51 -6.77 -3.79
C SER A 13 -67.54 -7.93 -4.03
N THR A 14 -68.09 -9.13 -4.03
CA THR A 14 -67.45 -10.39 -4.43
C THR A 14 -67.04 -10.32 -5.91
N LYS A 15 -65.83 -9.82 -6.17
CA LYS A 15 -65.02 -10.27 -7.30
C LYS A 15 -63.74 -10.87 -6.72
N ASN A 16 -63.70 -12.20 -6.76
CA ASN A 16 -62.53 -13.01 -6.46
C ASN A 16 -61.33 -12.53 -7.31
N MET A 17 -60.48 -11.72 -6.72
CA MET A 17 -59.08 -11.62 -7.11
C MET A 17 -58.29 -11.97 -5.87
N SER A 18 -57.86 -13.23 -5.82
CA SER A 18 -56.70 -13.61 -5.02
C SER A 18 -55.56 -12.69 -5.47
N ILE A 19 -55.34 -11.59 -4.76
CA ILE A 19 -54.06 -10.91 -4.79
C ILE A 19 -53.13 -11.87 -4.07
N GLN A 20 -52.69 -12.91 -4.80
CA GLN A 20 -51.43 -13.54 -4.45
C GLN A 20 -50.45 -12.38 -4.42
N ASP A 21 -49.91 -12.07 -3.26
CA ASP A 21 -48.74 -11.19 -3.11
C ASP A 21 -47.61 -11.80 -3.95
N THR A 22 -47.61 -11.53 -5.26
CA THR A 22 -46.59 -11.99 -6.18
C THR A 22 -45.35 -11.16 -5.92
N ARG A 23 -44.58 -11.58 -4.92
CA ARG A 23 -43.26 -11.03 -4.64
C ARG A 23 -42.39 -11.16 -5.88
N ARG A 24 -41.76 -10.07 -6.32
CA ARG A 24 -40.84 -10.09 -7.47
C ARG A 24 -39.70 -11.08 -7.19
N SER A 25 -39.46 -11.99 -8.13
CA SER A 25 -38.32 -12.91 -8.07
C SER A 25 -37.01 -12.13 -8.15
N VAL A 26 -36.05 -12.49 -7.31
CA VAL A 26 -34.74 -11.83 -7.24
C VAL A 26 -33.66 -12.80 -7.69
N LYS A 27 -32.78 -12.35 -8.59
CA LYS A 27 -31.70 -13.15 -9.21
C LYS A 27 -30.34 -12.92 -8.55
N TYR A 28 -30.32 -12.55 -7.28
CA TYR A 28 -29.05 -12.37 -6.56
C TYR A 28 -28.36 -13.73 -6.38
N HIS A 29 -27.05 -13.76 -6.63
CA HIS A 29 -26.26 -14.95 -6.35
C HIS A 29 -26.19 -15.16 -4.82
N PRO A 30 -26.27 -16.42 -4.33
CA PRO A 30 -26.09 -16.70 -2.91
C PRO A 30 -24.69 -16.27 -2.41
N SER A 31 -24.52 -16.14 -1.10
CA SER A 31 -23.19 -15.85 -0.52
C SER A 31 -22.18 -16.92 -0.93
N ILE A 32 -21.05 -16.50 -1.50
CA ILE A 32 -19.93 -17.42 -1.80
C ILE A 32 -19.26 -17.99 -0.55
N TRP A 33 -19.54 -17.40 0.62
CA TRP A 33 -18.89 -17.74 1.89
C TRP A 33 -19.71 -18.70 2.77
N GLY A 34 -21.02 -18.84 2.51
CA GLY A 34 -21.93 -19.62 3.36
C GLY A 34 -21.73 -19.31 4.85
N ASP A 35 -21.59 -20.35 5.66
CA ASP A 35 -21.38 -20.27 7.11
C ASP A 35 -19.90 -20.35 7.52
N TYR A 36 -18.97 -20.31 6.54
CA TYR A 36 -17.53 -20.53 6.76
C TYR A 36 -16.96 -19.72 7.91
N PHE A 37 -17.44 -18.49 8.02
CA PHE A 37 -17.04 -17.53 9.02
C PHE A 37 -17.66 -17.84 10.40
N LEU A 38 -18.88 -18.35 10.51
CA LEU A 38 -19.63 -18.41 11.78
C LEU A 38 -18.95 -19.20 12.91
N ALA A 39 -18.10 -20.16 12.59
CA ALA A 39 -17.39 -20.92 13.60
C ALA A 39 -16.01 -20.28 13.81
N TYR A 40 -15.83 -19.35 14.75
CA TYR A 40 -14.49 -18.90 15.19
C TYR A 40 -14.11 -19.54 16.52
N SER A 41 -12.90 -20.10 16.58
CA SER A 41 -12.22 -20.43 17.83
C SER A 41 -10.92 -19.63 17.86
N SER A 42 -10.85 -18.64 18.75
CA SER A 42 -9.64 -17.85 18.99
C SER A 42 -8.53 -18.79 19.43
N ASN A 43 -7.51 -18.96 18.58
CA ASN A 43 -6.27 -19.56 19.06
C ASN A 43 -5.55 -18.45 19.82
N ASP A 44 -5.31 -18.66 21.11
CA ASP A 44 -4.53 -17.74 21.92
C ASP A 44 -3.19 -17.49 21.22
N ILE A 45 -2.91 -16.20 20.98
CA ILE A 45 -1.61 -15.72 20.51
C ILE A 45 -0.57 -16.37 21.43
N LEU A 46 0.31 -17.21 20.87
CA LEU A 46 1.37 -17.83 21.66
C LEU A 46 2.23 -16.67 22.19
N ALA A 47 2.39 -16.59 23.52
CA ALA A 47 3.11 -15.48 24.18
C ALA A 47 4.48 -15.16 23.56
N HIS A 48 5.12 -16.14 22.92
CA HIS A 48 6.35 -16.00 22.15
C HIS A 48 6.22 -15.05 20.93
N GLU A 49 5.10 -15.06 20.20
CA GLU A 49 4.90 -14.21 19.03
C GLU A 49 4.71 -12.74 19.42
N GLU A 50 4.03 -12.48 20.53
CA GLU A 50 3.89 -11.13 21.10
C GLU A 50 5.25 -10.58 21.58
N GLN A 51 6.06 -11.43 22.23
CA GLN A 51 7.40 -11.05 22.65
C GLN A 51 8.29 -10.68 21.46
N GLU A 52 8.24 -11.48 20.38
CA GLU A 52 9.00 -11.22 19.17
C GLU A 52 8.53 -9.94 18.45
N HIS A 53 7.22 -9.69 18.42
CA HIS A 53 6.65 -8.45 17.91
C HIS A 53 7.18 -7.23 18.65
N GLN A 54 7.13 -7.26 19.98
CA GLN A 54 7.62 -6.15 20.78
C GLN A 54 9.13 -5.94 20.58
N ARG A 55 9.91 -7.02 20.43
CA ARG A 55 11.35 -6.95 20.12
C ARG A 55 11.60 -6.27 18.78
N LEU A 56 10.94 -6.72 17.71
CA LEU A 56 11.10 -6.18 16.36
C LEU A 56 10.60 -4.74 16.25
N LYS A 57 9.52 -4.40 16.93
CA LYS A 57 8.98 -3.04 17.01
C LYS A 57 10.00 -2.07 17.60
N GLU A 58 10.66 -2.46 18.69
CA GLU A 58 11.73 -1.64 19.30
C GLU A 58 12.97 -1.54 18.40
N GLU A 59 13.33 -2.59 17.65
CA GLU A 59 14.42 -2.51 16.66
C GLU A 59 14.10 -1.49 15.55
N VAL A 60 12.90 -1.55 14.97
CA VAL A 60 12.49 -0.60 13.92
C VAL A 60 12.40 0.82 14.46
N LYS A 61 11.91 1.00 15.69
CA LYS A 61 11.89 2.30 16.36
C LYS A 61 13.30 2.88 16.55
N LYS A 62 14.27 2.07 16.99
CA LYS A 62 15.68 2.50 17.13
C LYS A 62 16.26 2.93 15.79
N LEU A 63 15.98 2.20 14.71
CA LEU A 63 16.40 2.57 13.36
C LEU A 63 15.80 3.91 12.91
N LEU A 64 14.50 4.11 13.18
CA LEU A 64 13.83 5.38 12.91
C LEU A 64 14.44 6.53 13.70
N VAL A 65 14.79 6.36 14.96
CA VAL A 65 15.38 7.42 15.79
C VAL A 65 16.83 7.73 15.40
N ALA A 66 17.62 6.71 15.06
CA ALA A 66 19.04 6.85 14.77
C ALA A 66 19.33 7.47 13.39
N ALA A 67 18.45 7.23 12.41
CA ALA A 67 18.62 7.75 11.07
C ALA A 67 18.54 9.30 11.03
N PRO A 68 19.36 10.01 10.25
CA PRO A 68 19.24 11.46 10.09
C PRO A 68 17.93 11.84 9.39
N ASP A 69 17.18 12.81 9.90
CA ASP A 69 15.85 13.15 9.41
C ASP A 69 15.82 13.65 7.95
N ASP A 70 16.87 14.29 7.43
CA ASP A 70 16.89 14.76 6.03
C ASP A 70 17.50 13.75 5.03
N SER A 71 17.85 12.53 5.49
CA SER A 71 18.50 11.54 4.62
C SER A 71 17.53 10.78 3.72
N LEU A 72 17.98 10.38 2.52
CA LEU A 72 17.23 9.46 1.66
C LEU A 72 16.91 8.15 2.39
N TYR A 73 17.83 7.66 3.22
CA TYR A 73 17.62 6.48 4.05
C TYR A 73 16.42 6.61 4.99
N LYS A 74 16.20 7.79 5.60
CA LYS A 74 15.02 8.06 6.42
C LYS A 74 13.74 8.00 5.60
N LEU A 75 13.73 8.65 4.44
CA LEU A 75 12.58 8.68 3.54
C LEU A 75 12.17 7.26 3.13
N ASP A 76 13.14 6.45 2.71
CA ASP A 76 12.88 5.07 2.31
C ASP A 76 12.41 4.20 3.49
N LEU A 77 12.94 4.42 4.69
CA LEU A 77 12.49 3.71 5.89
C LEU A 77 11.02 4.05 6.23
N ILE A 78 10.66 5.32 6.19
CA ILE A 78 9.27 5.77 6.41
C ILE A 78 8.35 5.18 5.33
N ASP A 79 8.76 5.24 4.06
CA ASP A 79 7.97 4.72 2.94
C ASP A 79 7.74 3.20 3.05
N ALA A 80 8.78 2.44 3.38
CA ALA A 80 8.69 1.00 3.58
C ALA A 80 7.75 0.65 4.75
N ILE A 81 7.86 1.35 5.88
CA ILE A 81 7.01 1.15 7.05
C ILE A 81 5.53 1.41 6.71
N GLN A 82 5.25 2.47 5.95
CA GLN A 82 3.89 2.80 5.51
C GLN A 82 3.36 1.78 4.50
N ARG A 83 4.16 1.41 3.49
CA ARG A 83 3.79 0.42 2.47
C ARG A 83 3.60 -1.00 3.03
N LEU A 84 4.25 -1.32 4.15
CA LEU A 84 4.03 -2.56 4.90
C LEU A 84 2.80 -2.51 5.83
N GLY A 85 2.12 -1.37 5.93
CA GLY A 85 0.90 -1.20 6.73
C GLY A 85 1.14 -1.21 8.24
N VAL A 86 2.39 -1.03 8.67
CA VAL A 86 2.77 -1.04 10.10
C VAL A 86 3.09 0.36 10.63
N GLY A 87 2.85 1.39 9.81
CA GLY A 87 3.12 2.79 10.18
C GLY A 87 2.35 3.29 11.40
N TYR A 88 1.19 2.70 11.72
CA TYR A 88 0.40 3.06 12.90
C TYR A 88 1.12 2.81 14.23
N HIS A 89 2.15 1.95 14.25
CA HIS A 89 2.98 1.75 15.44
C HIS A 89 4.02 2.84 15.68
N PHE A 90 4.31 3.66 14.67
CA PHE A 90 5.43 4.61 14.65
C PHE A 90 4.98 6.03 14.30
N GLU A 91 3.70 6.35 14.50
CA GLU A 91 3.13 7.65 14.09
C GLU A 91 3.88 8.83 14.70
N LYS A 92 4.27 8.73 15.97
CA LYS A 92 5.00 9.80 16.67
C LYS A 92 6.38 10.04 16.06
N GLU A 93 7.12 8.97 15.81
CA GLU A 93 8.46 9.02 15.22
C GLU A 93 8.40 9.53 13.77
N ILE A 94 7.45 9.04 12.97
CA ILE A 94 7.25 9.46 11.58
C ILE A 94 6.86 10.94 11.52
N GLU A 95 5.88 11.36 12.34
CA GLU A 95 5.40 12.74 12.35
C GLU A 95 6.52 13.72 12.73
N LYS A 96 7.34 13.36 13.73
CA LYS A 96 8.52 14.15 14.10
C LYS A 96 9.48 14.34 12.92
N SER A 97 9.82 13.26 12.21
CA SER A 97 10.72 13.32 11.05
C SER A 97 10.13 14.14 9.91
N LEU A 98 8.85 13.95 9.58
CA LEU A 98 8.19 14.68 8.49
C LEU A 98 8.06 16.18 8.82
N LYS A 99 7.74 16.51 10.07
CA LYS A 99 7.74 17.90 10.54
C LYS A 99 9.11 18.56 10.36
N TYR A 100 10.18 17.90 10.78
CA TYR A 100 11.54 18.40 10.57
C TYR A 100 11.88 18.60 9.08
N MET A 101 11.52 17.63 8.22
CA MET A 101 11.75 17.74 6.77
C MET A 101 11.01 18.92 6.15
N TYR A 102 9.82 19.25 6.67
CA TYR A 102 9.01 20.38 6.25
C TYR A 102 9.56 21.72 6.76
N GLU A 103 9.93 21.81 8.04
CA GLU A 103 10.51 23.04 8.62
C GLU A 103 11.82 23.42 7.94
N THR A 104 12.66 22.42 7.64
CA THR A 104 13.94 22.63 6.94
C THR A 104 13.80 22.64 5.41
N TYR A 105 12.58 22.63 4.87
CA TYR A 105 12.34 22.40 3.44
C TYR A 105 13.02 23.44 2.54
N HIS A 106 13.05 24.70 2.97
CA HIS A 106 13.63 25.83 2.22
C HIS A 106 15.07 26.19 2.62
N GLU A 107 15.57 25.67 3.74
CA GLU A 107 16.80 26.18 4.38
C GLU A 107 18.08 25.43 3.98
N SER A 108 17.97 24.26 3.35
CA SER A 108 19.13 23.39 3.11
C SER A 108 19.75 23.59 1.72
N PRO A 109 20.96 24.17 1.59
CA PRO A 109 21.66 24.31 0.30
C PRO A 109 22.01 22.94 -0.33
N ASN A 110 22.01 21.85 0.44
CA ASN A 110 22.19 20.49 -0.09
C ASN A 110 20.96 19.97 -0.85
N LYS A 111 19.77 20.58 -0.71
CA LYS A 111 18.54 20.10 -1.37
C LYS A 111 18.50 20.40 -2.87
N GLN A 112 19.31 21.34 -3.36
CA GLN A 112 19.48 21.60 -4.79
C GLN A 112 20.00 20.36 -5.53
N ASN A 113 20.93 19.60 -4.92
CA ASN A 113 21.58 18.43 -5.50
C ASN A 113 20.79 17.11 -5.36
N ASN A 114 19.62 17.12 -4.72
CA ASN A 114 18.82 15.90 -4.59
C ASN A 114 18.34 15.40 -5.95
N ASP A 115 18.47 14.10 -6.19
CA ASP A 115 17.93 13.45 -7.38
C ASP A 115 16.38 13.46 -7.42
N LEU A 116 15.82 13.05 -8.57
CA LEU A 116 14.38 13.02 -8.81
C LEU A 116 13.67 12.15 -7.77
N ARG A 117 14.22 10.97 -7.48
CA ARG A 117 13.65 10.04 -6.50
C ARG A 117 13.51 10.67 -5.13
N THR A 118 14.57 11.30 -4.63
CA THR A 118 14.60 11.92 -3.30
C THR A 118 13.58 13.05 -3.20
N VAL A 119 13.52 13.92 -4.21
CA VAL A 119 12.57 15.04 -4.24
C VAL A 119 11.13 14.54 -4.31
N ALA A 120 10.85 13.61 -5.23
CA ALA A 120 9.51 13.06 -5.41
C ALA A 120 9.01 12.29 -4.18
N LEU A 121 9.88 11.47 -3.57
CA LEU A 121 9.55 10.72 -2.36
C LEU A 121 9.26 11.65 -1.19
N ARG A 122 10.13 12.65 -0.94
CA ARG A 122 9.90 13.65 0.11
C ARG A 122 8.60 14.41 -0.12
N PHE A 123 8.35 14.88 -1.35
CA PHE A 123 7.12 15.58 -1.72
C PHE A 123 5.88 14.72 -1.41
N ARG A 124 5.89 13.46 -1.86
CA ARG A 124 4.79 12.52 -1.63
C ARG A 124 4.53 12.28 -0.15
N LEU A 125 5.56 11.95 0.64
CA LEU A 125 5.43 11.64 2.06
C LEU A 125 4.90 12.85 2.87
N LEU A 126 5.31 14.06 2.52
CA LEU A 126 4.82 15.29 3.13
C LEU A 126 3.35 15.57 2.77
N ARG A 127 3.00 15.54 1.48
CA ARG A 127 1.62 15.76 1.01
C ARG A 127 0.64 14.71 1.55
N GLN A 128 1.07 13.46 1.70
CA GLN A 128 0.31 12.38 2.33
C GLN A 128 -0.11 12.70 3.77
N ARG A 129 0.64 13.53 4.50
CA ARG A 129 0.34 13.99 5.86
C ARG A 129 -0.34 15.36 5.91
N GLY A 130 -0.66 15.94 4.77
CA GLY A 130 -1.33 17.24 4.68
C GLY A 130 -0.40 18.45 4.76
N TYR A 131 0.93 18.26 4.67
CA TYR A 131 1.85 19.39 4.56
C TYR A 131 1.70 20.07 3.20
N CYS A 132 1.61 21.41 3.21
CA CYS A 132 1.48 22.22 2.01
C CYS A 132 2.86 22.46 1.39
N VAL A 133 3.29 21.56 0.51
CA VAL A 133 4.59 21.62 -0.17
C VAL A 133 4.41 22.05 -1.62
N SER A 134 5.07 23.13 -2.07
CA SER A 134 4.92 23.57 -3.47
C SER A 134 5.42 22.52 -4.48
N CYS A 135 4.66 22.31 -5.57
CA CYS A 135 5.08 21.48 -6.70
C CYS A 135 6.19 22.11 -7.55
N ASP A 136 6.53 23.40 -7.31
CA ASP A 136 7.63 24.09 -7.97
C ASP A 136 8.99 23.43 -7.72
N VAL A 137 9.10 22.59 -6.69
CA VAL A 137 10.30 21.78 -6.44
C VAL A 137 10.69 20.91 -7.64
N PHE A 138 9.73 20.57 -8.51
CA PHE A 138 9.97 19.79 -9.72
C PHE A 138 10.49 20.63 -10.90
N ASN A 139 10.47 21.97 -10.83
CA ASN A 139 10.96 22.82 -11.91
C ASN A 139 12.44 22.61 -12.24
N LYS A 140 13.24 22.15 -11.27
CA LYS A 140 14.66 21.85 -11.50
C LYS A 140 14.92 20.62 -12.38
N PHE A 141 13.88 19.82 -12.66
CA PHE A 141 13.94 18.65 -13.54
C PHE A 141 13.32 18.94 -14.92
N LYS A 142 13.08 20.22 -15.22
CA LYS A 142 12.50 20.67 -16.48
C LYS A 142 13.57 21.41 -17.29
N ASP A 143 13.48 21.28 -18.60
CA ASP A 143 14.31 21.97 -19.57
C ASP A 143 13.94 23.45 -19.72
N SER A 144 14.65 24.17 -20.59
CA SER A 144 14.38 25.58 -20.90
C SER A 144 13.04 25.82 -21.59
N GLN A 145 12.39 24.78 -22.12
CA GLN A 145 11.06 24.84 -22.70
C GLN A 145 9.96 24.56 -21.66
N GLY A 146 10.33 24.32 -20.40
CA GLY A 146 9.40 24.00 -19.34
C GLY A 146 8.82 22.59 -19.47
N LYS A 147 9.55 21.62 -20.04
CA LYS A 147 9.16 20.20 -20.06
C LYS A 147 10.11 19.35 -19.24
N PHE A 148 9.63 18.26 -18.64
CA PHE A 148 10.51 17.31 -17.97
C PHE A 148 11.62 16.81 -18.90
N GLU A 149 12.87 16.86 -18.42
CA GLU A 149 14.05 16.51 -19.22
C GLU A 149 14.03 15.03 -19.66
N ASP A 150 14.39 14.77 -20.91
CA ASP A 150 14.53 13.41 -21.44
C ASP A 150 15.69 12.63 -20.78
N SER A 151 16.63 13.33 -20.13
CA SER A 151 17.70 12.72 -19.33
C SER A 151 17.17 11.81 -18.21
N LEU A 152 15.95 12.09 -17.71
CA LEU A 152 15.28 11.36 -16.63
C LEU A 152 14.76 9.99 -17.06
N ILE A 153 14.72 9.69 -18.36
CA ILE A 153 14.14 8.44 -18.90
C ILE A 153 14.89 7.20 -18.39
N SER A 154 16.19 7.33 -18.12
CA SER A 154 17.02 6.25 -17.61
C SER A 154 16.84 5.99 -16.11
N ASP A 155 16.33 6.97 -15.34
CA ASP A 155 16.09 6.87 -13.90
C ASP A 155 14.68 6.29 -13.61
N VAL A 156 14.51 4.99 -13.85
CA VAL A 156 13.25 4.29 -13.59
C VAL A 156 12.77 4.45 -12.12
N PRO A 157 13.63 4.32 -11.09
CA PRO A 157 13.21 4.57 -9.71
C PRO A 157 12.75 6.00 -9.44
N GLY A 158 13.41 7.00 -10.04
CA GLY A 158 13.00 8.40 -9.98
C GLY A 158 11.67 8.65 -10.66
N LEU A 159 11.47 8.10 -11.87
CA LEU A 159 10.21 8.17 -12.60
C LEU A 159 9.05 7.53 -11.84
N LEU A 160 9.27 6.36 -11.24
CA LEU A 160 8.26 5.69 -10.41
C LEU A 160 7.89 6.57 -9.20
N SER A 161 8.89 7.17 -8.55
CA SER A 161 8.65 8.07 -7.42
C SER A 161 7.90 9.33 -7.84
N LEU A 162 8.24 9.90 -9.00
CA LEU A 162 7.55 11.05 -9.60
C LEU A 162 6.10 10.72 -9.94
N TYR A 163 5.86 9.56 -10.56
CA TYR A 163 4.51 9.08 -10.88
C TYR A 163 3.64 8.98 -9.62
N GLU A 164 4.16 8.33 -8.57
CA GLU A 164 3.43 8.20 -7.29
C GLU A 164 3.20 9.55 -6.61
N ALA A 165 4.16 10.47 -6.70
CA ALA A 165 4.04 11.82 -6.17
C ALA A 165 2.99 12.67 -6.93
N ALA A 166 2.92 12.54 -8.25
CA ALA A 166 2.01 13.30 -9.09
C ALA A 166 0.53 13.01 -8.81
N HIS A 167 0.19 11.82 -8.30
CA HIS A 167 -1.17 11.50 -7.84
C HIS A 167 -1.62 12.29 -6.61
N PHE A 168 -0.72 13.04 -5.94
CA PHE A 168 -1.04 13.95 -4.83
C PHE A 168 -1.23 15.41 -5.27
N GLY A 169 -1.29 15.66 -6.58
CA GLY A 169 -1.56 16.99 -7.11
C GLY A 169 -2.99 17.45 -6.85
N VAL A 170 -3.15 18.75 -6.61
CA VAL A 170 -4.45 19.42 -6.48
C VAL A 170 -4.74 20.29 -7.71
N HIS A 171 -5.98 20.80 -7.81
CA HIS A 171 -6.39 21.66 -8.92
C HIS A 171 -5.47 22.87 -9.08
N GLY A 172 -5.06 23.14 -10.33
CA GLY A 172 -4.18 24.24 -10.68
C GLY A 172 -2.68 23.90 -10.64
N GLU A 173 -2.30 22.69 -10.23
CA GLU A 173 -0.90 22.24 -10.24
C GLU A 173 -0.53 21.58 -11.58
N GLU A 174 -0.44 22.39 -12.66
CA GLU A 174 -0.15 21.92 -14.03
C GLU A 174 1.16 21.11 -14.12
N ILE A 175 2.16 21.44 -13.28
CA ILE A 175 3.43 20.71 -13.17
C ILE A 175 3.19 19.23 -12.84
N LEU A 176 2.23 18.93 -11.96
CA LEU A 176 1.94 17.56 -11.53
C LEU A 176 1.08 16.81 -12.56
N GLU A 177 0.20 17.52 -13.27
CA GLU A 177 -0.54 16.94 -14.41
C GLU A 177 0.44 16.52 -15.53
N GLU A 178 1.40 17.39 -15.86
CA GLU A 178 2.47 17.06 -16.79
C GLU A 178 3.35 15.92 -16.28
N ALA A 179 3.75 15.96 -15.00
CA ALA A 179 4.56 14.92 -14.38
C ALA A 179 3.89 13.55 -14.45
N LEU A 180 2.58 13.50 -14.20
CA LEU A 180 1.80 12.28 -14.29
C LEU A 180 1.80 11.72 -15.71
N LYS A 181 1.55 12.57 -16.72
CA LYS A 181 1.56 12.17 -18.14
C LYS A 181 2.94 11.69 -18.59
N PHE A 182 3.98 12.46 -18.26
CA PHE A 182 5.37 12.15 -18.61
C PHE A 182 5.81 10.83 -18.00
N SER A 183 5.72 10.71 -16.68
CA SER A 183 6.16 9.52 -15.95
C SER A 183 5.38 8.26 -16.35
N ALA A 184 4.05 8.32 -16.49
CA ALA A 184 3.25 7.18 -16.93
C ALA A 184 3.65 6.66 -18.32
N THR A 185 3.90 7.56 -19.27
CA THR A 185 4.31 7.21 -20.64
C THR A 185 5.68 6.54 -20.67
N ARG A 186 6.64 7.09 -19.91
CA ARG A 186 8.02 6.56 -19.87
C ARG A 186 8.05 5.22 -19.13
N LEU A 187 7.39 5.13 -17.97
CA LEU A 187 7.30 3.90 -17.20
C LEU A 187 6.64 2.76 -17.99
N GLY A 188 5.54 3.04 -18.71
CA GLY A 188 4.87 2.04 -19.55
C GLY A 188 5.77 1.50 -20.68
N SER A 189 6.66 2.34 -21.22
CA SER A 189 7.62 1.93 -22.26
C SER A 189 8.79 1.11 -21.69
N SER A 190 9.16 1.33 -20.43
CA SER A 190 10.33 0.71 -19.79
C SER A 190 10.05 -0.63 -19.10
N ILE A 191 8.78 -1.10 -19.06
CA ILE A 191 8.38 -2.34 -18.34
C ILE A 191 9.20 -3.56 -18.78
N HIS A 192 9.48 -3.69 -20.08
CA HIS A 192 10.19 -4.85 -20.64
C HIS A 192 11.71 -4.83 -20.45
N GLN A 193 12.27 -3.70 -20.00
CA GLN A 193 13.72 -3.50 -19.86
C GLN A 193 14.20 -3.52 -18.40
N ALA A 194 13.28 -3.43 -17.44
CA ALA A 194 13.59 -3.40 -16.01
C ALA A 194 13.73 -4.81 -15.41
N SER A 195 14.42 -4.93 -14.27
CA SER A 195 14.49 -6.18 -13.50
C SER A 195 13.09 -6.68 -13.12
N ASN A 196 12.93 -8.00 -12.95
CA ASN A 196 11.64 -8.64 -12.67
C ASN A 196 10.90 -8.06 -11.45
N SER A 197 11.61 -7.56 -10.45
CA SER A 197 11.02 -6.93 -9.27
C SER A 197 10.58 -5.48 -9.53
N LEU A 198 11.40 -4.71 -10.25
CA LEU A 198 11.11 -3.31 -10.57
C LEU A 198 10.03 -3.19 -11.64
N SER A 199 10.05 -4.01 -12.67
CA SER A 199 9.01 -4.06 -13.72
C SER A 199 7.62 -4.33 -13.12
N ARG A 200 7.56 -5.21 -12.12
CA ARG A 200 6.32 -5.47 -11.38
C ARG A 200 5.90 -4.30 -10.50
N GLN A 201 6.82 -3.64 -9.80
CA GLN A 201 6.50 -2.39 -9.07
C GLN A 201 5.89 -1.35 -10.00
N VAL A 202 6.46 -1.18 -11.19
CA VAL A 202 5.97 -0.27 -12.21
C VAL A 202 4.58 -0.69 -12.69
N SER A 203 4.38 -1.96 -13.05
CA SER A 203 3.08 -2.47 -13.48
C SER A 203 1.98 -2.26 -12.43
N GLU A 204 2.29 -2.55 -11.16
CA GLU A 204 1.34 -2.40 -10.04
C GLU A 204 0.98 -0.92 -9.82
N ALA A 205 1.96 -0.01 -9.89
CA ALA A 205 1.71 1.43 -9.75
C ALA A 205 0.87 1.99 -10.91
N LEU A 206 1.13 1.55 -12.15
CA LEU A 206 0.36 1.95 -13.32
C LEU A 206 -1.08 1.42 -13.28
N GLU A 207 -1.30 0.23 -12.73
CA GLU A 207 -2.65 -0.31 -12.49
C GLU A 207 -3.36 0.49 -11.38
N MET A 208 -2.70 0.67 -10.24
CA MET A 208 -3.27 1.38 -9.10
C MET A 208 -2.16 2.08 -8.29
N PRO A 209 -2.07 3.42 -8.34
CA PRO A 209 -1.05 4.16 -7.60
C PRO A 209 -1.30 4.04 -6.09
N ILE A 210 -0.26 4.28 -5.27
CA ILE A 210 -0.34 4.19 -3.80
C ILE A 210 -1.49 5.04 -3.27
N HIS A 211 -1.65 6.26 -3.79
CA HIS A 211 -2.68 7.20 -3.33
C HIS A 211 -4.11 6.64 -3.45
N LYS A 212 -4.34 5.76 -4.43
CA LYS A 212 -5.67 5.18 -4.72
C LYS A 212 -5.82 3.75 -4.19
N THR A 213 -4.78 3.20 -3.56
CA THR A 213 -4.74 1.81 -3.10
C THR A 213 -5.13 1.71 -1.63
N LEU A 214 -6.06 0.80 -1.30
CA LEU A 214 -6.38 0.46 0.08
C LEU A 214 -5.17 -0.15 0.79
N THR A 215 -4.85 0.32 1.99
CA THR A 215 -3.63 -0.08 2.74
C THR A 215 -3.42 -1.58 2.77
N ARG A 216 -4.43 -2.37 3.17
CA ARG A 216 -4.31 -3.85 3.26
C ARG A 216 -4.05 -4.52 1.91
N LEU A 217 -4.67 -4.02 0.83
CA LEU A 217 -4.43 -4.52 -0.53
C LEU A 217 -3.01 -4.14 -1.00
N GLY A 218 -2.60 -2.90 -0.72
CA GLY A 218 -1.25 -2.39 -0.99
C GLY A 218 -0.19 -3.22 -0.28
N VAL A 219 -0.39 -3.55 1.00
CA VAL A 219 0.51 -4.43 1.77
C VAL A 219 0.65 -5.79 1.11
N LYS A 220 -0.45 -6.40 0.64
CA LYS A 220 -0.40 -7.71 -0.02
C LYS A 220 0.44 -7.66 -1.31
N LYS A 221 0.20 -6.66 -2.16
CA LYS A 221 0.97 -6.44 -3.40
C LYS A 221 2.44 -6.17 -3.06
N PHE A 222 2.70 -5.28 -2.11
CA PHE A 222 4.05 -4.90 -1.66
C PHE A 222 4.83 -6.07 -1.04
N LEU A 223 4.21 -6.87 -0.16
CA LEU A 223 4.85 -8.05 0.43
C LEU A 223 5.22 -9.08 -0.64
N SER A 224 4.41 -9.26 -1.67
CA SER A 224 4.75 -10.14 -2.79
C SER A 224 5.94 -9.60 -3.60
N ILE A 225 6.06 -8.27 -3.73
CA ILE A 225 7.23 -7.59 -4.31
C ILE A 225 8.48 -7.90 -3.50
N TYR A 226 8.38 -7.75 -2.18
CA TYR A 226 9.49 -7.93 -1.26
C TYR A 226 9.89 -9.38 -1.03
N GLN A 227 8.95 -10.32 -1.02
CA GLN A 227 9.26 -11.74 -0.95
C GLN A 227 10.05 -12.18 -2.17
N ILE A 228 9.64 -11.73 -3.35
CA ILE A 228 10.33 -12.05 -4.60
C ILE A 228 11.72 -11.39 -4.63
N SER A 229 11.85 -10.11 -4.23
CA SER A 229 13.17 -9.46 -4.16
C SER A 229 14.07 -10.08 -3.10
N ALA A 230 13.52 -10.49 -1.94
CA ALA A 230 14.26 -11.16 -0.88
C ALA A 230 14.68 -12.58 -1.26
N TRP A 231 13.87 -13.26 -2.06
CA TRP A 231 14.15 -14.60 -2.57
C TRP A 231 15.28 -14.55 -3.61
N PHE A 232 15.21 -13.64 -4.59
CA PHE A 232 16.32 -13.36 -5.51
C PHE A 232 17.58 -12.91 -4.75
N ALA A 233 17.45 -12.01 -3.77
CA ALA A 233 18.57 -11.60 -2.91
C ALA A 233 19.13 -12.73 -2.02
N SER A 234 18.40 -13.84 -1.82
CA SER A 234 18.89 -15.02 -1.08
C SER A 234 19.61 -16.04 -1.96
N GLU A 235 19.37 -15.99 -3.27
CA GLU A 235 20.04 -16.80 -4.29
C GLU A 235 21.33 -16.09 -4.80
N ASP A 236 21.35 -14.75 -4.76
CA ASP A 236 22.45 -13.88 -5.21
C ASP A 236 23.34 -13.29 -4.09
N ILE A 237 23.33 -13.88 -2.88
CA ILE A 237 24.11 -13.39 -1.71
C ILE A 237 25.61 -13.22 -2.02
N ASN A 238 26.15 -13.84 -3.07
CA ASN A 238 27.59 -13.85 -3.33
C ASN A 238 28.10 -12.92 -4.45
N GLN A 239 27.28 -12.19 -5.23
CA GLN A 239 27.84 -11.37 -6.32
C GLN A 239 27.24 -9.97 -6.51
N GLU A 240 25.98 -9.70 -6.11
CA GLU A 240 25.28 -8.48 -6.54
C GLU A 240 24.98 -7.47 -5.41
N CYS A 241 25.83 -7.43 -4.38
CA CYS A 241 25.93 -6.27 -3.48
C CYS A 241 26.55 -5.02 -4.15
N LEU A 242 26.63 -4.98 -5.49
CA LEU A 242 27.34 -3.94 -6.25
C LEU A 242 26.44 -2.89 -6.93
N HIS A 243 25.10 -3.06 -7.04
CA HIS A 243 24.26 -2.01 -7.64
C HIS A 243 22.91 -1.75 -6.92
N SER A 244 22.94 -0.75 -6.03
CA SER A 244 21.87 0.20 -5.64
C SER A 244 20.46 -0.33 -5.32
N THR A 245 20.28 -0.83 -4.10
CA THR A 245 19.08 -0.52 -3.30
C THR A 245 19.49 0.44 -2.19
N ALA A 246 18.89 1.64 -2.13
CA ALA A 246 19.26 2.68 -1.17
C ALA A 246 18.96 2.33 0.31
N VAL A 247 18.25 1.22 0.57
CA VAL A 247 18.04 0.68 1.91
C VAL A 247 18.77 -0.67 2.04
N PRO A 248 19.66 -0.83 3.02
CA PRO A 248 20.34 -2.11 3.26
C PRO A 248 19.33 -3.25 3.50
N MET A 249 19.56 -4.40 2.86
CA MET A 249 18.70 -5.60 2.96
C MET A 249 18.43 -6.04 4.42
N ALA A 250 19.41 -5.82 5.30
CA ALA A 250 19.27 -6.08 6.73
C ALA A 250 18.10 -5.28 7.36
N VAL A 251 17.88 -4.04 6.91
CA VAL A 251 16.79 -3.16 7.37
C VAL A 251 15.46 -3.64 6.82
N LEU A 252 15.42 -3.95 5.53
CA LEU A 252 14.22 -4.50 4.88
C LEU A 252 13.79 -5.80 5.56
N LEU A 253 14.73 -6.67 5.92
CA LEU A 253 14.45 -7.90 6.64
C LEU A 253 13.84 -7.63 8.02
N ARG A 254 14.27 -6.61 8.76
CA ARG A 254 13.66 -6.25 10.06
C ARG A 254 12.24 -5.73 9.90
N VAL A 255 12.00 -4.81 8.97
CA VAL A 255 10.65 -4.26 8.76
C VAL A 255 9.72 -5.31 8.15
N VAL A 256 10.21 -6.18 7.25
CA VAL A 256 9.45 -7.30 6.70
C VAL A 256 9.16 -8.34 7.77
N ASN A 257 10.13 -8.69 8.63
CA ASN A 257 9.88 -9.61 9.73
C ASN A 257 8.87 -9.01 10.71
N LEU A 258 8.98 -7.73 11.04
CA LEU A 258 7.99 -7.03 11.84
C LEU A 258 6.62 -7.07 11.17
N ALA A 259 6.52 -6.78 9.87
CA ALA A 259 5.27 -6.84 9.11
C ALA A 259 4.72 -8.25 8.99
N ARG A 260 5.56 -9.29 8.96
CA ARG A 260 5.14 -10.70 8.98
C ARG A 260 4.61 -11.11 10.35
N VAL A 261 5.29 -10.71 11.42
CA VAL A 261 4.84 -10.95 12.80
C VAL A 261 3.57 -10.15 13.07
N ILE A 262 3.48 -8.88 12.67
CA ILE A 262 2.25 -8.09 12.75
C ILE A 262 1.16 -8.69 11.87
N ASN A 263 1.45 -9.12 10.64
CA ASN A 263 0.46 -9.83 9.84
C ASN A 263 0.09 -11.19 10.42
N LEU A 264 0.88 -11.77 11.32
CA LEU A 264 0.57 -13.00 12.04
C LEU A 264 -0.29 -12.70 13.28
N LEU A 265 0.08 -11.66 14.05
CA LEU A 265 -0.61 -11.20 15.26
C LEU A 265 -1.91 -10.44 14.96
N CYS A 266 -1.86 -9.51 14.02
CA CYS A 266 -2.99 -8.75 13.49
C CYS A 266 -3.71 -9.48 12.35
N LYS A 267 -3.35 -10.74 12.05
CA LYS A 267 -4.19 -11.60 11.20
C LYS A 267 -5.56 -11.86 11.83
N ASP A 268 -5.68 -11.63 13.14
CA ASP A 268 -6.90 -11.77 13.90
C ASP A 268 -7.02 -10.53 14.84
N THR A 269 -7.53 -9.35 14.43
CA THR A 269 -8.95 -9.01 14.20
C THR A 269 -9.08 -7.47 14.00
N ASP A 270 -10.10 -6.88 13.38
CA ASP A 270 -11.42 -6.81 13.99
C ASP A 270 -12.31 -8.02 13.71
N GLY A 271 -13.00 -8.46 14.75
CA GLY A 271 -13.99 -9.52 14.67
C GLY A 271 -15.29 -9.01 14.05
N TYR A 272 -15.23 -8.05 13.11
CA TYR A 272 -16.42 -7.58 12.40
C TYR A 272 -16.66 -8.40 11.12
N SER A 273 -15.62 -9.01 10.53
CA SER A 273 -15.68 -9.80 9.26
C SER A 273 -15.17 -11.25 9.34
N ASN A 274 -14.75 -11.70 10.53
CA ASN A 274 -14.64 -13.11 10.92
C ASN A 274 -13.40 -13.92 10.49
N SER A 275 -13.20 -15.01 11.23
CA SER A 275 -11.95 -15.43 11.81
C SER A 275 -11.94 -16.96 11.90
N LYS A 276 -11.34 -17.59 10.91
CA LYS A 276 -10.73 -18.93 11.02
C LYS A 276 -9.64 -18.93 9.99
N THR A 277 -8.47 -18.44 10.40
CA THR A 277 -7.35 -18.15 9.50
C THR A 277 -6.92 -19.41 8.75
N LYS A 278 -7.40 -19.47 7.50
CA LYS A 278 -6.94 -20.37 6.45
C LYS A 278 -7.18 -19.75 5.06
N LEU A 279 -6.68 -18.53 4.84
CA LEU A 279 -6.14 -18.19 3.50
C LEU A 279 -4.99 -19.15 3.11
N LYS A 280 -4.55 -19.95 4.10
CA LYS A 280 -4.10 -21.36 4.05
C LYS A 280 -5.17 -22.24 3.37
N ASP A 281 -5.03 -22.54 2.12
CA ASP A 281 -3.75 -22.88 1.56
C ASP A 281 -3.46 -21.75 0.59
N PHE A 282 -2.44 -20.89 0.83
CA PHE A 282 -2.18 -19.69 0.01
C PHE A 282 -1.65 -20.05 -1.37
N ILE A 283 -2.13 -21.13 -1.93
CA ILE A 283 -3.02 -21.16 -3.09
C ILE A 283 -3.26 -22.66 -3.38
N THR A 284 -3.20 -23.50 -2.32
CA THR A 284 -2.86 -24.95 -2.28
C THR A 284 -1.57 -25.35 -3.01
N SER A 285 -1.12 -24.56 -3.97
CA SER A 285 -0.76 -25.13 -5.26
C SER A 285 -0.58 -24.00 -6.28
N ILE A 286 0.22 -22.96 -6.02
CA ILE A 286 0.62 -22.08 -7.14
C ILE A 286 1.60 -22.84 -8.04
N ILE A 287 1.38 -24.06 -8.52
CA ILE A 287 0.63 -24.20 -9.77
C ILE A 287 0.60 -25.68 -10.22
N ILE A 288 1.56 -26.54 -9.91
CA ILE A 288 1.81 -27.79 -10.64
C ILE A 288 2.60 -28.77 -9.75
N GLN A 289 2.04 -29.94 -9.39
CA GLN A 289 2.70 -31.26 -9.51
C GLN A 289 1.88 -32.40 -8.86
N PRO A 290 1.57 -33.48 -9.60
CA PRO A 290 0.96 -34.67 -9.02
C PRO A 290 2.07 -35.56 -8.45
N VAL A 291 1.97 -35.94 -7.17
CA VAL A 291 2.83 -37.00 -6.62
C VAL A 291 1.95 -38.20 -6.31
N ILE A 292 2.22 -39.25 -7.09
CA ILE A 292 1.54 -40.55 -7.10
C ILE A 292 1.99 -41.34 -5.86
N ILE A 293 1.05 -41.98 -5.18
CA ILE A 293 1.36 -42.98 -4.14
C ILE A 293 0.86 -44.33 -4.65
N SER A 294 1.80 -45.26 -4.86
CA SER A 294 1.57 -46.65 -5.24
C SER A 294 0.85 -47.43 -4.14
N LYS A 295 0.00 -48.36 -4.57
CA LYS A 295 -0.89 -49.22 -3.76
C LYS A 295 -0.22 -49.91 -2.57
#